data_AF-A0A7U9SI54-F1
#
_entry.id   AF-A0A7U9SI54-F1
#
_cell.length_a   1.000
_cell.length_b   1.000
_cell.length_c   1.000
_cell.angle_alpha   90.00
_cell.angle_beta   90.00
_cell.angle_gamma   90.00
#
_symmetry.space_group_name_H-M   'P 1'
#
loop_
_entity.id
_entity.type
_entity.pdbx_description
1 polymer ?
#
loop_
_entity_poly.entity_id
_entity_poly.type
_entity_poly.pdbx_seq_one_letter_code
_entity_poly.pdbx_strand_id
1 'polypeptide(L)'
;MKKIFGILGVLLAVSCAGCAGTGPKKLSNEYVTVENYQGVEIEKAEVSEVKEEDIDKVVAHMMAGYTAQHGLPEDTPITDEIVRDTMSDTAETVEEYRTELKKQIRITKEESAREEEELRVWEKVMDHSDVKKYPDDRLKEVKQGLVELYEGYAAEAKMEYEAYLEAIRLTDEDLDEAAKASLKQELVADLIAETFGLKPAESDFQAALEEYAEEYKFANVGLLLKAVPEKEMREMVIRDRVKAWLTDRCTYTYEEAEDEEKAEKEEKNGQ
;
A
#
# COMPACT_ATOMS: atom_id res chain seq x y z
N MET A 1 -14.26 -35.19 47.78
CA MET A 1 -15.43 -34.96 46.92
C MET A 1 -15.91 -33.52 47.09
N LYS A 2 -16.18 -32.84 45.96
CA LYS A 2 -16.88 -31.53 45.79
C LYS A 2 -16.08 -30.28 46.21
N LYS A 3 -15.47 -29.54 45.26
CA LYS A 3 -15.99 -28.60 44.21
C LYS A 3 -16.20 -27.17 44.79
N ILE A 4 -15.35 -26.18 44.43
CA ILE A 4 -15.49 -25.16 43.34
C ILE A 4 -16.75 -24.28 43.59
N PHE A 5 -16.71 -22.94 43.70
CA PHE A 5 -16.37 -21.86 42.75
C PHE A 5 -15.90 -20.62 43.56
N GLY A 6 -14.88 -19.83 43.20
CA GLY A 6 -14.58 -19.30 41.87
C GLY A 6 -15.09 -17.86 41.80
N ILE A 7 -14.42 -16.94 42.49
CA ILE A 7 -14.78 -15.52 42.60
C ILE A 7 -14.41 -14.80 41.29
N LEU A 8 -15.46 -14.31 40.62
CA LEU A 8 -15.56 -13.04 39.91
C LEU A 8 -14.44 -12.70 38.91
N GLY A 9 -14.51 -13.30 37.72
CA GLY A 9 -13.85 -12.76 36.53
C GLY A 9 -14.57 -11.51 36.05
N VAL A 10 -13.94 -10.36 36.23
CA VAL A 10 -14.35 -9.07 35.65
C VAL A 10 -14.24 -9.19 34.12
N LEU A 11 -15.38 -9.21 33.45
CA LEU A 11 -15.48 -8.86 32.02
C LEU A 11 -15.09 -7.38 31.89
N LEU A 12 -13.87 -7.12 31.45
CA LEU A 12 -13.49 -5.82 30.90
C LEU A 12 -14.03 -5.77 29.48
N ALA A 13 -15.20 -5.15 29.35
CA ALA A 13 -15.72 -4.68 28.08
C ALA A 13 -14.72 -3.63 27.55
N VAL A 14 -13.90 -4.02 26.58
CA VAL A 14 -13.08 -3.10 25.78
C VAL A 14 -14.05 -2.31 24.91
N SER A 15 -14.36 -1.09 25.37
CA SER A 15 -15.10 -0.10 24.60
C SER A 15 -14.27 0.32 23.40
N CYS A 16 -14.66 -0.11 22.21
CA CYS A 16 -14.14 0.38 20.94
C CYS A 16 -14.60 1.83 20.71
N ALA A 17 -13.91 2.79 21.32
CA ALA A 17 -13.99 4.21 20.96
C ALA A 17 -12.66 4.88 21.33
N GLY A 18 -11.87 5.22 20.30
CA GLY A 18 -10.89 6.30 20.30
C GLY A 18 -9.87 6.37 21.45
N CYS A 19 -8.82 5.58 21.38
CA CYS A 19 -7.53 5.91 22.00
C CYS A 19 -6.44 5.78 20.93
N ALA A 20 -6.49 6.64 19.91
CA ALA A 20 -5.39 6.73 18.95
C ALA A 20 -4.10 7.11 19.70
N GLY A 21 -3.08 6.27 19.64
CA GLY A 21 -1.72 6.59 20.12
C GLY A 21 -1.42 6.43 21.61
N THR A 22 -2.29 5.82 22.43
CA THR A 22 -2.03 5.68 23.89
C THR A 22 -1.35 4.37 24.31
N GLY A 23 -0.98 3.51 23.35
CA GLY A 23 -0.30 2.25 23.63
C GLY A 23 1.19 2.42 23.97
N PRO A 24 1.90 1.30 24.24
CA PRO A 24 3.33 1.35 24.51
C PRO A 24 4.06 1.97 23.31
N LYS A 25 4.80 3.05 23.53
CA LYS A 25 5.58 3.73 22.48
C LYS A 25 6.94 3.10 22.20
N LYS A 26 7.23 1.96 22.82
CA LYS A 26 8.48 1.23 22.62
C LYS A 26 8.21 -0.26 22.60
N LEU A 27 8.68 -0.93 21.55
CA LEU A 27 8.76 -2.38 21.44
C LEU A 27 10.21 -2.79 21.26
N SER A 28 10.54 -4.00 21.71
CA SER A 28 11.89 -4.50 21.59
C SER A 28 11.92 -6.01 21.72
N ASN A 29 12.71 -6.67 20.86
CA ASN A 29 13.02 -8.10 20.98
C ASN A 29 14.54 -8.30 20.91
N GLU A 30 15.00 -9.52 20.61
CA GLU A 30 16.41 -9.83 20.47
C GLU A 30 17.09 -9.10 19.30
N TYR A 31 16.35 -8.76 18.24
CA TYR A 31 16.89 -8.28 16.96
C TYR A 31 16.69 -6.78 16.74
N VAL A 32 15.56 -6.21 17.16
CA VAL A 32 15.18 -4.83 16.82
C VAL A 32 14.53 -4.10 17.99
N THR A 33 14.61 -2.78 17.97
CA THR A 33 13.84 -1.86 18.82
C THR A 33 13.06 -0.93 17.92
N VAL A 34 11.82 -0.65 18.31
CA VAL A 34 10.94 0.29 17.61
C VAL A 34 10.42 1.27 18.65
N GLU A 35 10.67 2.56 18.46
CA GLU A 35 10.20 3.64 19.32
C GLU A 35 9.18 4.52 18.58
N ASN A 36 8.34 5.24 19.32
CA ASN A 36 7.38 6.22 18.82
C ASN A 36 6.50 5.77 17.62
N TYR A 37 6.24 4.47 17.49
CA TYR A 37 5.51 3.92 16.34
C TYR A 37 3.99 4.13 16.37
N GLN A 38 3.42 4.49 17.52
CA GLN A 38 1.99 4.83 17.63
C GLN A 38 1.80 6.32 17.82
N GLY A 39 0.75 6.88 17.21
CA GLY A 39 0.50 8.32 17.25
C GLY A 39 1.57 9.10 16.49
N VAL A 40 2.12 8.50 15.43
CA VAL A 40 3.02 9.18 14.50
C VAL A 40 2.24 10.32 13.86
N GLU A 41 2.80 11.53 13.90
CA GLU A 41 2.21 12.67 13.22
C GLU A 41 2.59 12.64 11.74
N ILE A 42 1.64 12.74 10.83
CA ILE A 42 1.87 12.88 9.39
C ILE A 42 0.97 13.97 8.82
N GLU A 43 1.40 14.58 7.73
CA GLU A 43 0.53 15.42 6.92
C GLU A 43 -0.52 14.54 6.22
N LYS A 44 -1.78 14.98 6.21
CA LYS A 44 -2.88 14.30 5.51
C LYS A 44 -2.64 14.36 4.00
N ALA A 45 -2.75 13.24 3.31
CA ALA A 45 -2.67 13.25 1.84
C ALA A 45 -3.93 13.89 1.26
N GLU A 46 -3.75 14.73 0.23
CA GLU A 46 -4.86 15.41 -0.42
C GLU A 46 -5.63 14.47 -1.35
N VAL A 47 -6.96 14.45 -1.21
CA VAL A 47 -7.84 13.80 -2.18
C VAL A 47 -8.41 14.87 -3.10
N SER A 48 -7.79 15.04 -4.27
CA SER A 48 -8.26 16.01 -5.25
C SER A 48 -9.69 15.70 -5.74
N GLU A 49 -10.50 16.74 -5.94
CA GLU A 49 -11.84 16.58 -6.50
C GLU A 49 -11.79 15.90 -7.88
N VAL A 50 -12.76 15.01 -8.15
CA VAL A 50 -12.93 14.41 -9.49
C VAL A 50 -13.57 15.42 -10.41
N LYS A 51 -12.81 15.88 -11.41
CA LYS A 51 -13.28 16.84 -12.41
C LYS A 51 -13.94 16.10 -13.57
N GLU A 52 -14.84 16.77 -14.29
CA GLU A 52 -15.43 16.20 -15.52
C GLU A 52 -14.35 15.86 -16.56
N GLU A 53 -13.26 16.63 -16.62
CA GLU A 53 -12.11 16.32 -17.47
C GLU A 53 -11.48 14.95 -17.15
N ASP A 54 -11.47 14.52 -15.89
CA ASP A 54 -10.95 13.20 -15.50
C ASP A 54 -11.84 12.10 -16.07
N ILE A 55 -13.16 12.29 -16.03
CA ILE A 55 -14.16 11.36 -16.57
C ILE A 55 -14.04 11.32 -18.11
N ASP A 56 -13.93 12.48 -18.75
CA ASP A 56 -13.80 12.60 -20.20
C ASP A 56 -12.57 11.87 -20.73
N LYS A 57 -11.43 11.93 -20.01
CA LYS A 57 -10.21 11.19 -20.36
C LYS A 57 -10.43 9.67 -20.34
N VAL A 58 -11.12 9.16 -19.32
CA VAL A 58 -11.41 7.72 -19.21
C VAL A 58 -12.38 7.28 -20.31
N VAL A 59 -13.46 8.03 -20.55
CA VAL A 59 -14.41 7.75 -21.64
C VAL A 59 -13.70 7.75 -22.99
N ALA A 60 -12.86 8.75 -23.26
CA ALA A 60 -12.10 8.84 -24.50
C ALA A 60 -11.14 7.64 -24.68
N HIS A 61 -10.46 7.22 -23.60
CA HIS A 61 -9.58 6.05 -23.65
C HIS A 61 -10.35 4.76 -23.97
N MET A 62 -11.49 4.52 -23.33
CA MET A 62 -12.30 3.33 -23.57
C MET A 62 -12.94 3.35 -24.97
N MET A 63 -13.42 4.51 -25.42
CA MET A 63 -13.94 4.69 -26.78
C MET A 63 -12.87 4.48 -27.85
N ALA A 64 -11.61 4.89 -27.62
CA ALA A 64 -10.52 4.64 -28.57
C ALA A 64 -10.27 3.14 -28.81
N GLY A 65 -10.35 2.32 -27.75
CA GLY A 65 -10.29 0.87 -27.89
C GLY A 65 -11.47 0.31 -28.70
N TYR A 66 -12.68 0.76 -28.39
CA TYR A 66 -13.89 0.33 -29.08
C TYR A 66 -13.92 0.70 -30.56
N THR A 67 -13.62 1.95 -30.92
CA THR A 67 -13.65 2.43 -32.31
C THR A 67 -12.59 1.72 -33.15
N ALA A 68 -11.38 1.51 -32.61
CA ALA A 68 -10.33 0.74 -33.27
C ALA A 68 -10.76 -0.71 -33.55
N GLN A 69 -11.43 -1.36 -32.60
CA GLN A 69 -11.92 -2.74 -32.75
C GLN A 69 -13.04 -2.86 -33.79
N HIS A 70 -13.86 -1.82 -33.96
CA HIS A 70 -15.04 -1.82 -34.84
C HIS A 70 -14.84 -1.06 -36.16
N GLY A 71 -13.65 -0.51 -36.40
CA GLY A 71 -13.34 0.27 -37.62
C GLY A 71 -14.15 1.56 -37.73
N LEU A 72 -14.48 2.17 -36.60
CA LEU A 72 -15.24 3.41 -36.52
C LEU A 72 -14.31 4.64 -36.49
N PRO A 73 -14.78 5.82 -36.91
CA PRO A 73 -14.04 7.07 -36.76
C PRO A 73 -13.67 7.37 -35.29
N GLU A 74 -12.51 7.99 -35.05
CA GLU A 74 -12.05 8.35 -33.69
C GLU A 74 -12.99 9.34 -32.98
N ASP A 75 -13.73 10.15 -33.74
CA ASP A 75 -14.69 11.14 -33.24
C ASP A 75 -16.10 10.55 -33.02
N THR A 76 -16.25 9.22 -33.08
CA THR A 76 -17.54 8.56 -32.80
C THR A 76 -17.97 8.83 -31.36
N PRO A 77 -19.16 9.42 -31.13
CA PRO A 77 -19.64 9.72 -29.79
C PRO A 77 -20.04 8.42 -29.05
N ILE A 78 -19.84 8.41 -27.74
CA ILE A 78 -20.42 7.37 -26.88
C ILE A 78 -21.95 7.50 -26.87
N THR A 79 -22.64 6.36 -26.87
CA THR A 79 -24.11 6.30 -26.83
C THR A 79 -24.55 5.29 -25.78
N ASP A 80 -25.81 5.38 -25.34
CA ASP A 80 -26.41 4.44 -24.38
C ASP A 80 -26.34 2.99 -24.88
N GLU A 81 -26.42 2.77 -26.20
CA GLU A 81 -26.28 1.45 -26.82
C GLU A 81 -24.86 0.89 -26.64
N ILE A 82 -23.84 1.70 -26.92
CA ILE A 82 -22.43 1.29 -26.72
C ILE A 82 -22.16 1.01 -25.24
N VAL A 83 -22.72 1.83 -24.34
CA VAL A 83 -22.56 1.64 -22.89
C VAL A 83 -23.09 0.29 -22.45
N ARG A 84 -24.37 0.03 -22.72
CA ARG A 84 -25.06 -1.19 -22.30
C ARG A 84 -24.46 -2.45 -22.91
N ASP A 85 -24.01 -2.37 -24.16
CA ASP A 85 -23.58 -3.54 -24.91
C ASP A 85 -22.08 -3.84 -24.72
N THR A 86 -21.27 -2.91 -24.21
CA THR A 86 -19.80 -3.08 -24.16
C THR A 86 -19.07 -2.41 -22.99
N MET A 87 -19.52 -1.24 -22.49
CA MET A 87 -18.69 -0.45 -21.57
C MET A 87 -18.92 -0.74 -20.09
N SER A 88 -20.13 -1.16 -19.72
CA SER A 88 -20.48 -1.46 -18.33
C SER A 88 -21.49 -2.60 -18.26
N ASP A 89 -21.31 -3.46 -17.27
CA ASP A 89 -22.28 -4.53 -16.95
C ASP A 89 -23.46 -4.02 -16.12
N THR A 90 -23.40 -2.76 -15.65
CA THR A 90 -24.40 -2.21 -14.70
C THR A 90 -25.05 -0.91 -15.14
N ALA A 91 -24.40 -0.11 -15.99
CA ALA A 91 -24.97 1.12 -16.52
C ALA A 91 -25.76 0.86 -17.82
N GLU A 92 -26.94 1.48 -17.96
CA GLU A 92 -27.76 1.41 -19.17
C GLU A 92 -27.64 2.68 -20.03
N THR A 93 -27.16 3.78 -19.43
CA THR A 93 -27.03 5.09 -20.08
C THR A 93 -25.65 5.70 -19.93
N VAL A 94 -25.28 6.63 -20.82
CA VAL A 94 -24.03 7.39 -20.73
C VAL A 94 -23.91 8.14 -19.41
N GLU A 95 -25.01 8.69 -18.89
CA GLU A 95 -25.03 9.41 -17.60
C GLU A 95 -24.76 8.49 -16.40
N GLU A 96 -25.37 7.31 -16.38
CA GLU A 96 -25.10 6.30 -15.35
C GLU A 96 -23.66 5.83 -15.39
N TYR A 97 -23.14 5.58 -16.60
CA TYR A 97 -21.75 5.17 -16.79
C TYR A 97 -20.77 6.25 -16.35
N ARG A 98 -21.02 7.53 -16.68
CA ARG A 98 -20.22 8.65 -16.16
C ARG A 98 -20.25 8.74 -14.64
N THR A 99 -21.40 8.47 -14.02
CA THR A 99 -21.53 8.43 -12.55
C THR A 99 -20.72 7.28 -11.95
N GLU A 100 -20.74 6.12 -12.59
CA GLU A 100 -19.93 4.96 -12.22
C GLU A 100 -18.43 5.30 -12.29
N LEU A 101 -17.96 5.86 -13.42
CA LEU A 101 -16.58 6.29 -13.60
C LEU A 101 -16.17 7.34 -12.55
N LYS A 102 -17.04 8.32 -12.26
CA LYS A 102 -16.77 9.31 -11.21
C LYS A 102 -16.54 8.66 -9.85
N LYS A 103 -17.31 7.62 -9.53
CA LYS A 103 -17.14 6.85 -8.28
C LYS A 103 -15.83 6.06 -8.29
N GLN A 104 -15.51 5.37 -9.39
CA GLN A 104 -14.27 4.60 -9.53
C GLN A 104 -13.04 5.50 -9.41
N ILE A 105 -13.01 6.63 -10.13
CA ILE A 105 -11.92 7.61 -10.06
C ILE A 105 -11.76 8.14 -8.63
N ARG A 106 -12.87 8.43 -7.93
CA ARG A 106 -12.81 8.87 -6.53
C ARG A 106 -12.18 7.81 -5.64
N ILE A 107 -12.62 6.55 -5.76
CA ILE A 107 -12.07 5.42 -4.98
C ILE A 107 -10.56 5.30 -5.25
N THR A 108 -10.12 5.33 -6.51
CA THR A 108 -8.69 5.28 -6.85
C THR A 108 -7.91 6.44 -6.24
N LYS A 109 -8.46 7.67 -6.26
CA LYS A 109 -7.81 8.82 -5.59
C LYS A 109 -7.75 8.65 -4.07
N GLU A 110 -8.80 8.12 -3.44
CA GLU A 110 -8.84 7.84 -2.01
C GLU A 110 -7.84 6.74 -1.61
N GLU A 111 -7.72 5.68 -2.42
CA GLU A 111 -6.74 4.60 -2.24
C GLU A 111 -5.30 5.12 -2.40
N SER A 112 -5.03 5.91 -3.43
CA SER A 112 -3.70 6.53 -3.63
C SER A 112 -3.29 7.43 -2.46
N ALA A 113 -4.22 8.27 -1.96
CA ALA A 113 -3.97 9.10 -0.79
C ALA A 113 -3.71 8.23 0.46
N ARG A 114 -4.45 7.13 0.62
CA ARG A 114 -4.26 6.20 1.73
C ARG A 114 -2.89 5.51 1.66
N GLU A 115 -2.46 5.06 0.49
CA GLU A 115 -1.13 4.47 0.27
C GLU A 115 -0.02 5.46 0.63
N GLU A 116 -0.16 6.73 0.22
CA GLU A 116 0.78 7.78 0.57
C GLU A 116 0.86 8.00 2.09
N GLU A 117 -0.27 8.02 2.78
CA GLU A 117 -0.32 8.12 4.25
C GLU A 117 0.36 6.93 4.93
N GLU A 118 0.11 5.72 4.43
CA GLU A 118 0.75 4.51 4.92
C GLU A 118 2.26 4.51 4.72
N LEU A 119 2.74 5.04 3.59
CA LEU A 119 4.17 5.24 3.34
C LEU A 119 4.76 6.27 4.32
N ARG A 120 4.15 7.44 4.47
CA ARG A 120 4.61 8.51 5.39
C ARG A 120 4.68 8.01 6.83
N VAL A 121 3.68 7.25 7.29
CA VAL A 121 3.67 6.65 8.63
C VAL A 121 4.79 5.63 8.76
N TRP A 122 4.93 4.74 7.78
CA TRP A 122 5.91 3.68 7.79
C TRP A 122 7.34 4.21 7.81
N GLU A 123 7.66 5.20 6.99
CA GLU A 123 8.96 5.89 6.97
C GLU A 123 9.34 6.41 8.36
N LYS A 124 8.42 7.13 9.03
CA LYS A 124 8.65 7.63 10.39
C LYS A 124 8.85 6.52 11.41
N VAL A 125 8.11 5.41 11.31
CA VAL A 125 8.33 4.24 12.18
C VAL A 125 9.72 3.65 11.96
N MET A 126 10.15 3.56 10.71
CA MET A 126 11.46 3.03 10.34
C MET A 126 12.62 3.92 10.80
N ASP A 127 12.44 5.25 10.78
CA ASP A 127 13.37 6.24 11.33
C ASP A 127 13.50 6.14 12.85
N HIS A 128 12.44 5.70 13.53
CA HIS A 128 12.44 5.47 14.97
C HIS A 128 12.74 4.01 15.35
N SER A 129 13.31 3.24 14.42
CA SER A 129 13.65 1.84 14.62
C SER A 129 15.15 1.59 14.50
N ASP A 130 15.68 0.78 15.40
CA ASP A 130 17.10 0.41 15.47
C ASP A 130 17.28 -1.11 15.48
N VAL A 131 18.16 -1.61 14.60
CA VAL A 131 18.56 -3.02 14.60
C VAL A 131 19.66 -3.23 15.63
N LYS A 132 19.45 -4.16 16.55
CA LYS A 132 20.44 -4.63 17.53
C LYS A 132 21.41 -5.62 16.91
N LYS A 133 20.86 -6.56 16.13
CA LYS A 133 21.60 -7.53 15.33
C LYS A 133 20.68 -8.13 14.27
N TYR A 134 21.27 -8.59 13.17
CA TYR A 134 20.56 -9.34 12.13
C TYR A 134 20.63 -10.85 12.41
N PRO A 135 19.54 -11.60 12.17
CA PRO A 135 19.62 -13.05 12.08
C PRO A 135 20.46 -13.46 10.85
N ASP A 136 21.65 -14.05 11.08
CA ASP A 136 22.63 -14.35 10.02
C ASP A 136 22.06 -15.20 8.88
N ASP A 137 21.32 -16.27 9.21
CA ASP A 137 20.73 -17.17 8.22
C ASP A 137 19.70 -16.46 7.34
N ARG A 138 18.85 -15.62 7.95
CA ARG A 138 17.83 -14.86 7.21
C ARG A 138 18.47 -13.75 6.38
N LEU A 139 19.49 -13.06 6.89
CA LEU A 139 20.22 -12.04 6.13
C LEU A 139 20.86 -12.64 4.88
N LYS A 140 21.43 -13.84 4.99
CA LYS A 140 21.99 -14.56 3.85
C LYS A 140 20.92 -14.93 2.83
N GLU A 141 19.76 -15.40 3.29
CA GLU A 141 18.62 -15.73 2.41
C GLU A 141 18.11 -14.50 1.65
N VAL A 142 17.92 -13.37 2.34
CA VAL A 142 17.48 -12.10 1.73
C VAL A 142 18.51 -11.61 0.71
N LYS A 143 19.81 -11.65 1.04
CA LYS A 143 20.88 -11.29 0.09
C LYS A 143 20.87 -12.20 -1.14
N GLN A 144 20.73 -13.50 -0.93
CA GLN A 144 20.68 -14.47 -2.03
C GLN A 144 19.49 -14.20 -2.95
N GLY A 145 18.32 -13.86 -2.40
CA GLY A 145 17.15 -13.47 -3.20
C GLY A 145 17.41 -12.21 -4.05
N LEU A 146 18.13 -11.21 -3.54
CA LEU A 146 18.53 -10.04 -4.33
C LEU A 146 19.53 -10.40 -5.44
N VAL A 147 20.49 -11.29 -5.16
CA VAL A 147 21.43 -11.79 -6.18
C VAL A 147 20.66 -12.48 -7.31
N GLU A 148 19.77 -13.42 -6.98
CA GLU A 148 18.95 -14.16 -7.95
C GLU A 148 18.06 -13.23 -8.79
N LEU A 149 17.50 -12.19 -8.18
CA LEU A 149 16.73 -11.16 -8.88
C LEU A 149 17.57 -10.47 -9.96
N TYR A 150 18.77 -10.01 -9.59
CA TYR A 150 19.66 -9.31 -10.51
C TYR A 150 20.31 -10.24 -11.55
N GLU A 151 20.55 -11.51 -11.22
CA GLU A 151 20.89 -12.54 -12.20
C GLU A 151 19.78 -12.72 -13.24
N GLY A 152 18.52 -12.70 -12.82
CA GLY A 152 17.36 -12.72 -13.71
C GLY A 152 17.34 -11.54 -14.69
N TYR A 153 17.54 -10.32 -14.18
CA TYR A 153 17.63 -9.12 -15.02
C TYR A 153 18.84 -9.14 -15.96
N ALA A 154 20.00 -9.61 -15.50
CA ALA A 154 21.17 -9.76 -16.35
C ALA A 154 20.90 -10.75 -17.50
N ALA A 155 20.27 -11.88 -17.20
CA ALA A 155 19.90 -12.87 -18.20
C ALA A 155 18.90 -12.32 -19.24
N GLU A 156 17.90 -11.54 -18.81
CA GLU A 156 16.95 -10.86 -19.70
C GLU A 156 17.66 -9.84 -20.60
N ALA A 157 18.59 -9.07 -20.03
CA ALA A 157 19.45 -8.14 -20.76
C ALA A 157 20.52 -8.86 -21.63
N LYS A 158 20.64 -10.18 -21.53
CA LYS A 158 21.68 -11.00 -22.18
C LYS A 158 23.10 -10.55 -21.82
N MET A 159 23.29 -10.15 -20.57
CA MET A 159 24.55 -9.72 -20.00
C MET A 159 25.00 -10.72 -18.93
N GLU A 160 26.31 -10.83 -18.74
CA GLU A 160 26.85 -11.49 -17.54
C GLU A 160 26.51 -10.65 -16.30
N TYR A 161 26.29 -11.31 -15.17
CA TYR A 161 25.82 -10.70 -13.93
C TYR A 161 26.67 -9.49 -13.49
N GLU A 162 27.99 -9.67 -13.43
CA GLU A 162 28.92 -8.63 -12.99
C GLU A 162 28.94 -7.43 -13.96
N ALA A 163 28.85 -7.70 -15.25
CA ALA A 163 28.78 -6.66 -16.28
C ALA A 163 27.45 -5.89 -16.20
N TYR A 164 26.35 -6.57 -15.86
CA TYR A 164 25.06 -5.94 -15.65
C TYR A 164 25.08 -5.03 -14.43
N LEU A 165 25.59 -5.51 -13.29
CA LEU A 165 25.75 -4.70 -12.07
C LEU A 165 26.60 -3.45 -12.32
N GLU A 166 27.73 -3.58 -13.02
CA GLU A 166 28.57 -2.44 -13.40
C GLU A 166 27.81 -1.44 -14.28
N ALA A 167 27.02 -1.93 -15.25
CA ALA A 167 26.24 -1.07 -16.14
C ALA A 167 25.16 -0.27 -15.39
N ILE A 168 24.53 -0.85 -14.37
CA ILE A 168 23.54 -0.16 -13.52
C ILE A 168 24.18 0.54 -12.31
N ARG A 169 25.51 0.49 -12.19
CA ARG A 169 26.31 1.09 -11.10
C ARG A 169 25.90 0.59 -9.71
N LEU A 170 25.58 -0.69 -9.62
CA LEU A 170 25.26 -1.37 -8.37
C LEU A 170 26.46 -2.22 -7.93
N THR A 171 26.79 -2.19 -6.65
CA THR A 171 27.90 -2.96 -6.06
C THR A 171 27.41 -4.05 -5.11
N ASP A 172 28.27 -5.01 -4.78
CA ASP A 172 27.98 -6.01 -3.75
C ASP A 172 27.70 -5.37 -2.37
N GLU A 173 28.34 -4.23 -2.07
CA GLU A 173 28.09 -3.47 -0.84
C GLU A 173 26.69 -2.85 -0.84
N ASP A 174 26.23 -2.34 -1.99
CA ASP A 174 24.85 -1.85 -2.13
C ASP A 174 23.83 -2.98 -1.94
N LEU A 175 24.12 -4.19 -2.43
CA LEU A 175 23.30 -5.37 -2.21
C LEU A 175 23.29 -5.80 -0.73
N ASP A 176 24.43 -5.70 -0.03
CA ASP A 176 24.52 -5.96 1.40
C ASP A 176 23.68 -4.97 2.22
N GLU A 177 23.75 -3.68 1.90
CA GLU A 177 22.95 -2.64 2.56
C GLU A 177 21.46 -2.78 2.21
N ALA A 178 21.11 -3.12 0.98
CA ALA A 178 19.74 -3.43 0.59
C ALA A 178 19.19 -4.64 1.35
N ALA A 179 19.97 -5.71 1.50
CA ALA A 179 19.56 -6.89 2.27
C ALA A 179 19.32 -6.57 3.76
N LYS A 180 20.22 -5.78 4.37
CA LYS A 180 20.06 -5.29 5.75
C LYS A 180 18.84 -4.39 5.89
N ALA A 181 18.62 -3.46 4.96
CA ALA A 181 17.47 -2.58 4.96
C ALA A 181 16.17 -3.39 4.86
N SER A 182 16.05 -4.30 3.90
CA SER A 182 14.91 -5.21 3.76
C SER A 182 14.66 -6.03 5.02
N LEU A 183 15.71 -6.60 5.62
CA LEU A 183 15.56 -7.38 6.85
C LEU A 183 15.19 -6.51 8.06
N LYS A 184 15.64 -5.24 8.13
CA LYS A 184 15.17 -4.29 9.14
C LYS A 184 13.65 -4.10 9.02
N GLN A 185 13.14 -3.91 7.80
CA GLN A 185 11.70 -3.74 7.53
C GLN A 185 10.90 -4.97 8.00
N GLU A 186 11.36 -6.18 7.64
CA GLU A 186 10.80 -7.46 8.07
C GLU A 186 10.75 -7.55 9.60
N LEU A 187 11.89 -7.37 10.29
CA LEU A 187 11.98 -7.47 11.74
C LEU A 187 11.07 -6.48 12.50
N VAL A 188 10.93 -5.25 11.99
CA VAL A 188 10.05 -4.24 12.58
C VAL A 188 8.59 -4.63 12.40
N ALA A 189 8.20 -5.02 11.18
CA ALA A 189 6.84 -5.45 10.88
C ALA A 189 6.45 -6.68 11.72
N ASP A 190 7.34 -7.68 11.79
CA ASP A 190 7.12 -8.90 12.57
C ASP A 190 6.94 -8.59 14.06
N LEU A 191 7.80 -7.75 14.64
CA LEU A 191 7.70 -7.38 16.06
C LEU A 191 6.34 -6.72 16.37
N ILE A 192 5.88 -5.81 15.52
CA ILE A 192 4.58 -5.15 15.70
C ILE A 192 3.45 -6.16 15.49
N ALA A 193 3.52 -6.98 14.44
CA ALA A 193 2.49 -7.96 14.11
C ALA A 193 2.34 -9.04 15.18
N GLU A 194 3.43 -9.54 15.74
CA GLU A 194 3.40 -10.49 16.87
C GLU A 194 2.80 -9.86 18.13
N THR A 195 3.16 -8.61 18.41
CA THR A 195 2.69 -7.90 19.60
C THR A 195 1.19 -7.64 19.56
N PHE A 196 0.65 -7.29 18.38
CA PHE A 196 -0.75 -6.88 18.24
C PHE A 196 -1.65 -7.90 17.53
N GLY A 197 -1.13 -9.09 17.20
CA GLY A 197 -1.89 -10.15 16.54
C GLY A 197 -2.24 -9.82 15.09
N LEU A 198 -1.35 -9.16 14.35
CA LEU A 198 -1.54 -8.76 12.95
C LEU A 198 -1.00 -9.78 11.95
N LYS A 199 -0.59 -10.97 12.39
CA LYS A 199 -0.28 -12.08 11.48
C LYS A 199 -1.58 -12.59 10.84
N PRO A 200 -1.64 -12.77 9.51
CA PRO A 200 -2.89 -13.18 8.84
C PRO A 200 -3.27 -14.60 9.23
N ALA A 201 -4.57 -14.84 9.43
CA ALA A 201 -5.09 -16.19 9.39
C ALA A 201 -4.91 -16.75 7.97
N GLU A 202 -4.92 -18.07 7.79
CA GLU A 202 -4.69 -18.66 6.47
C GLU A 202 -5.73 -18.23 5.42
N SER A 203 -6.98 -18.03 5.84
CA SER A 203 -8.03 -17.48 4.97
C SER A 203 -7.73 -16.06 4.52
N ASP A 204 -7.24 -15.21 5.43
CA ASP A 204 -6.93 -13.81 5.14
C ASP A 204 -5.69 -13.72 4.25
N PHE A 205 -4.72 -14.63 4.45
CA PHE A 205 -3.55 -14.73 3.60
C PHE A 205 -3.93 -15.14 2.18
N GLN A 206 -4.80 -16.14 2.01
CA GLN A 206 -5.27 -16.56 0.70
C GLN A 206 -6.04 -15.44 -0.03
N ALA A 207 -6.88 -14.68 0.67
CA ALA A 207 -7.58 -13.54 0.10
C ALA A 207 -6.59 -12.47 -0.40
N ALA A 208 -5.58 -12.13 0.42
CA ALA A 208 -4.55 -11.19 0.01
C ALA A 208 -3.74 -11.68 -1.21
N LEU A 209 -3.47 -13.00 -1.32
CA LEU A 209 -2.81 -13.55 -2.51
C LEU A 209 -3.66 -13.40 -3.78
N GLU A 210 -4.98 -13.49 -3.67
CA GLU A 210 -5.91 -13.26 -4.79
C GLU A 210 -5.89 -11.79 -5.22
N GLU A 211 -5.91 -10.87 -4.26
CA GLU A 211 -5.77 -9.43 -4.49
C GLU A 211 -4.44 -9.09 -5.18
N TYR A 212 -3.30 -9.59 -4.69
CA TYR A 212 -2.00 -9.38 -5.36
C TYR A 212 -1.91 -10.02 -6.73
N ALA A 213 -2.54 -11.19 -6.93
CA ALA A 213 -2.56 -11.81 -8.25
C ALA A 213 -3.32 -10.91 -9.26
N GLU A 214 -4.44 -10.31 -8.85
CA GLU A 214 -5.18 -9.36 -9.67
C GLU A 214 -4.43 -8.04 -9.89
N GLU A 215 -3.82 -7.49 -8.85
CA GLU A 215 -3.04 -6.26 -8.88
C GLU A 215 -1.87 -6.40 -9.87
N TYR A 216 -1.07 -7.46 -9.71
CA TYR A 216 0.09 -7.74 -10.55
C TYR A 216 -0.23 -8.50 -11.84
N LYS A 217 -1.52 -8.63 -12.17
CA LYS A 217 -2.02 -9.22 -13.43
C LYS A 217 -1.57 -10.66 -13.67
N PHE A 218 -1.34 -11.42 -12.60
CA PHE A 218 -1.20 -12.87 -12.67
C PHE A 218 -2.56 -13.52 -12.90
N ALA A 219 -2.62 -14.53 -13.77
CA ALA A 219 -3.89 -15.22 -14.06
C ALA A 219 -4.46 -16.02 -12.87
N ASN A 220 -3.65 -16.31 -11.85
CA ASN A 220 -4.06 -16.95 -10.59
C ASN A 220 -2.92 -16.93 -9.56
N VAL A 221 -3.28 -17.17 -8.29
CA VAL A 221 -2.36 -17.30 -7.15
C VAL A 221 -1.23 -18.32 -7.40
N GLY A 222 -1.51 -19.42 -8.11
CA GLY A 222 -0.49 -20.42 -8.39
C GLY A 222 0.63 -19.93 -9.31
N LEU A 223 0.38 -18.93 -10.17
CA LEU A 223 1.42 -18.28 -10.97
C LEU A 223 2.19 -17.24 -10.17
N LEU A 224 1.48 -16.49 -9.31
CA LEU A 224 2.11 -15.57 -8.37
C LEU A 224 3.13 -16.30 -7.47
N LEU A 225 2.74 -17.42 -6.85
CA LEU A 225 3.60 -18.19 -5.95
C LEU A 225 4.77 -18.91 -6.64
N LYS A 226 4.77 -18.99 -7.98
CA LYS A 226 5.94 -19.45 -8.75
C LYS A 226 6.95 -18.33 -8.97
N ALA A 227 6.48 -17.08 -9.04
CA ALA A 227 7.32 -15.91 -9.24
C ALA A 227 7.87 -15.38 -7.90
N VAL A 228 7.03 -15.36 -6.87
CA VAL A 228 7.36 -14.86 -5.54
C VAL A 228 7.12 -15.98 -4.52
N PRO A 229 8.15 -16.43 -3.78
CA PRO A 229 7.97 -17.48 -2.78
C PRO A 229 6.91 -17.13 -1.73
N GLU A 230 6.14 -18.13 -1.27
CA GLU A 230 5.06 -17.94 -0.29
C GLU A 230 5.53 -17.21 0.97
N LYS A 231 6.75 -17.49 1.44
CA LYS A 231 7.35 -16.81 2.58
C LYS A 231 7.46 -15.30 2.36
N GLU A 232 7.96 -14.88 1.21
CA GLU A 232 8.08 -13.45 0.86
C GLU A 232 6.70 -12.79 0.70
N MET A 233 5.71 -13.53 0.16
CA MET A 233 4.33 -13.06 0.13
C MET A 233 3.73 -12.90 1.53
N ARG A 234 4.02 -13.80 2.48
CA ARG A 234 3.56 -13.66 3.87
C ARG A 234 4.16 -12.43 4.53
N GLU A 235 5.45 -12.17 4.34
CA GLU A 235 6.10 -10.96 4.86
C GLU A 235 5.50 -9.69 4.27
N MET A 236 5.20 -9.70 2.97
CA MET A 236 4.51 -8.59 2.31
C MET A 236 3.13 -8.31 2.91
N VAL A 237 2.31 -9.35 3.11
CA VAL A 237 0.99 -9.23 3.75
C VAL A 237 1.11 -8.72 5.20
N ILE A 238 2.08 -9.24 5.97
CA ILE A 238 2.30 -8.79 7.35
C ILE A 238 2.65 -7.31 7.38
N ARG A 239 3.57 -6.87 6.53
CA ARG A 239 3.98 -5.47 6.42
C ARG A 239 2.79 -4.57 6.08
N ASP A 240 1.98 -4.94 5.10
CA ASP A 240 0.87 -4.09 4.65
C ASP A 240 -0.23 -4.00 5.73
N ARG A 241 -0.51 -5.10 6.44
CA ARG A 241 -1.40 -5.07 7.62
C ARG A 241 -0.85 -4.19 8.75
N VAL A 242 0.47 -4.22 8.97
CA VAL A 242 1.13 -3.37 9.97
C VAL A 242 1.02 -1.90 9.57
N LYS A 243 1.31 -1.55 8.31
CA LYS A 243 1.18 -0.17 7.79
C LYS A 243 -0.24 0.36 7.97
N ALA A 244 -1.25 -0.38 7.50
CA ALA A 244 -2.64 0.00 7.67
C ALA A 244 -3.02 0.19 9.15
N TRP A 245 -2.59 -0.73 10.01
CA TRP A 245 -2.85 -0.65 11.45
C TRP A 245 -2.21 0.58 12.10
N LEU A 246 -0.99 0.94 11.70
CA LEU A 246 -0.27 2.11 12.21
C LEU A 246 -0.94 3.40 11.75
N THR A 247 -1.35 3.47 10.48
CA THR A 247 -2.02 4.64 9.88
C THR A 247 -3.38 4.90 10.50
N ASP A 248 -4.14 3.87 10.85
CA ASP A 248 -5.38 4.02 11.63
C ASP A 248 -5.16 4.61 13.03
N ARG A 249 -3.90 4.73 13.47
CA ARG A 249 -3.47 5.20 14.78
C ARG A 249 -2.47 6.36 14.69
N CYS A 250 -2.31 6.97 13.51
CA CYS A 250 -1.51 8.17 13.33
C CYS A 250 -2.29 9.41 13.78
N THR A 251 -1.61 10.55 13.82
CA THR A 251 -2.24 11.87 13.98
C THR A 251 -2.01 12.67 12.72
N TYR A 252 -3.05 13.33 12.22
CA TYR A 252 -2.94 14.15 11.02
C TYR A 252 -2.65 15.61 11.35
N THR A 253 -1.68 16.18 10.66
CA THR A 253 -1.64 17.61 10.38
C THR A 253 -2.30 17.86 9.03
N TYR A 254 -2.89 19.04 8.89
CA TYR A 254 -3.45 19.50 7.64
C TYR A 254 -2.58 20.66 7.19
N GLU A 255 -2.28 20.75 5.90
CA GLU A 255 -1.69 21.97 5.37
C GLU A 255 -2.62 23.13 5.75
N GLU A 256 -2.09 24.16 6.42
CA GLU A 256 -2.80 25.42 6.50
C GLU A 256 -2.93 25.90 5.06
N ALA A 257 -4.15 26.12 4.58
CA ALA A 257 -4.37 26.71 3.27
C ALA A 257 -3.71 28.09 3.23
N GLU A 258 -2.46 28.15 2.79
CA GLU A 258 -1.80 29.40 2.47
C GLU A 258 -2.55 30.02 1.27
N ASP A 259 -3.11 31.21 1.52
CA ASP A 259 -3.70 32.16 0.58
C ASP A 259 -5.18 31.98 0.15
N GLU A 260 -6.11 32.08 1.10
CA GLU A 260 -7.36 32.86 0.87
C GLU A 260 -7.40 34.19 1.67
N GLU A 261 -6.56 34.37 2.69
CA GLU A 261 -6.56 35.60 3.51
C GLU A 261 -5.78 36.79 2.91
N LYS A 262 -5.03 36.58 1.81
CA LYS A 262 -4.39 37.69 1.05
C LYS A 262 -5.32 38.32 0.01
N ALA A 263 -6.32 37.60 -0.50
CA ALA A 263 -7.27 38.16 -1.46
C ALA A 263 -8.27 39.14 -0.79
N GLU A 264 -8.68 38.90 0.46
CA GLU A 264 -9.58 39.82 1.17
C GLU A 264 -8.89 41.07 1.75
N LYS A 265 -7.56 41.06 1.95
CA LYS A 265 -6.81 42.21 2.48
C LYS A 265 -6.36 43.20 1.40
N GLU A 266 -6.31 42.80 0.13
CA GLU A 266 -6.04 43.73 -0.99
C GLU A 266 -7.31 44.40 -1.53
N GLU A 267 -8.49 43.76 -1.47
CA GLU A 267 -9.75 44.43 -1.86
C GLU A 267 -10.25 45.47 -0.82
N LYS A 268 -9.93 45.31 0.47
CA LYS A 268 -10.34 46.28 1.51
C LYS A 268 -9.42 47.48 1.71
N ASN A 269 -8.22 47.48 1.12
CA ASN A 269 -7.28 48.61 1.17
C ASN A 269 -7.15 49.35 -0.17
N GLY A 270 -7.95 48.98 -1.18
CA GLY A 270 -7.99 49.60 -2.51
C GLY A 270 -9.17 50.56 -2.77
N GLN A 271 -9.91 50.98 -1.73
CA GLN A 271 -10.97 52.00 -1.82
C GLN A 271 -10.61 53.28 -1.05
#